data_AF-A0A3M1VTN7-F1
#
_entry.id   AF-A0A3M1VTN7-F1
#
_cell.length_a   1.000
_cell.length_b   1.000
_cell.length_c   1.000
_cell.angle_alpha   90.00
_cell.angle_beta   90.00
_cell.angle_gamma   90.00
#
_symmetry.space_group_name_H-M   'P 1'
#
loop_
_entity.id
_entity.type
_entity.pdbx_description
1 polymer ?
#
loop_
_entity_poly.entity_id
_entity_poly.type
_entity_poly.pdbx_seq_one_letter_code
_entity_poly.pdbx_strand_id
1 'polypeptide(L)'
;MTAHALQGDREKCLAAGMDDYISKPVRQRELAAVLERWLNSAQSPSSETQPPSSGGDAEETLDGRVLANLRALQDSDEPDIVTELIDLFLQDAPGQLTAIRQAIERGDAHALQRAAHSLKGSSANLGAKRLAALCLELEKKGRANVIDGVNGLVEQLETEFQRLRRALETERQTTPC
;
A
#
# COMPACT_ATOMS: atom_id res chain seq x y z
N MET A 1 24.31 48.21 4.25
CA MET A 1 23.24 49.13 4.69
C MET A 1 22.61 49.78 3.46
N THR A 2 21.42 49.36 3.10
CA THR A 2 20.36 50.20 2.52
C THR A 2 19.06 49.63 3.07
N ALA A 3 18.50 50.38 4.01
CA ALA A 3 17.31 50.06 4.78
C ALA A 3 16.12 50.85 4.26
N HIS A 4 14.93 50.45 4.73
CA HIS A 4 13.58 50.99 4.55
C HIS A 4 12.71 50.24 3.53
N ALA A 5 11.50 49.79 3.86
CA ALA A 5 10.77 49.88 5.12
C ALA A 5 9.74 48.74 5.20
N LEU A 6 9.49 48.36 6.44
CA LEU A 6 8.52 47.39 6.91
C LEU A 6 7.07 47.79 6.60
N GLN A 7 6.23 46.75 6.52
CA GLN A 7 4.90 46.66 7.11
C GLN A 7 3.72 47.29 6.36
N GLY A 8 3.01 46.41 5.64
CA GLY A 8 1.65 46.63 5.15
C GLY A 8 1.17 45.41 4.38
N ASP A 9 0.22 44.68 4.95
CA ASP A 9 -0.58 43.61 4.31
C ASP A 9 -0.04 42.18 4.38
N ARG A 10 0.04 41.70 5.63
CA ARG A 10 -0.18 40.31 6.05
C ARG A 10 -1.62 39.83 5.80
N GLU A 11 -2.46 40.50 5.01
CA GLU A 11 -3.91 40.22 5.00
C GLU A 11 -4.56 40.31 3.61
N LYS A 12 -4.02 39.54 2.65
CA LYS A 12 -4.82 38.90 1.59
C LYS A 12 -4.20 37.52 1.31
N CYS A 13 -4.27 36.61 2.28
CA CYS A 13 -5.19 35.46 2.22
C CYS A 13 -5.15 34.74 0.86
N LEU A 14 -4.58 33.53 0.83
CA LEU A 14 -5.38 32.31 0.99
C LEU A 14 -6.46 32.13 -0.10
N ALA A 15 -6.14 32.48 -1.34
CA ALA A 15 -6.95 32.13 -2.49
C ALA A 15 -6.05 31.80 -3.68
N ALA A 16 -6.12 30.55 -4.14
CA ALA A 16 -5.44 29.97 -5.30
C ALA A 16 -3.97 29.52 -5.09
N GLY A 17 -3.75 28.21 -5.25
CA GLY A 17 -2.51 27.70 -5.82
C GLY A 17 -1.69 26.81 -4.90
N MET A 18 -1.71 25.51 -5.22
CA MET A 18 -0.69 24.52 -4.84
C MET A 18 0.73 25.07 -5.01
N ASP A 19 1.66 24.57 -4.20
CA ASP A 19 3.00 24.17 -4.66
C ASP A 19 3.68 23.34 -3.55
N ASP A 20 3.30 22.06 -3.46
CA ASP A 20 4.10 21.09 -2.70
C ASP A 20 5.37 20.78 -3.50
N TYR A 21 6.47 21.29 -2.95
CA TYR A 21 7.82 21.13 -3.42
C TYR A 21 8.32 19.70 -3.15
N ILE A 22 8.47 18.89 -4.20
CA ILE A 22 9.18 17.60 -4.13
C ILE A 22 10.43 17.68 -5.01
N SER A 23 11.60 17.62 -4.37
CA SER A 23 12.89 17.49 -5.02
C SER A 23 13.05 16.12 -5.69
N LYS A 24 13.53 16.15 -6.92
CA LYS A 24 13.88 15.01 -7.78
C LYS A 24 15.21 14.36 -7.36
N PRO A 25 15.53 13.13 -7.83
CA PRO A 25 14.91 12.47 -8.98
C PRO A 25 14.45 11.03 -8.75
N VAL A 26 13.18 10.76 -9.05
CA VAL A 26 12.76 9.51 -9.70
C VAL A 26 12.23 9.90 -11.07
N ARG A 27 12.65 9.18 -12.11
CA ARG A 27 12.31 9.45 -13.51
C ARG A 27 10.81 9.27 -13.71
N GLN A 28 10.05 10.38 -13.54
CA GLN A 28 8.59 10.46 -13.64
C GLN A 28 7.98 9.75 -14.85
N ARG A 29 8.73 9.66 -15.97
CA ARG A 29 8.23 9.02 -17.19
C ARG A 29 8.25 7.48 -17.13
N GLU A 30 9.19 6.88 -16.42
CA GLU A 30 9.25 5.42 -16.21
C GLU A 30 8.20 5.00 -15.15
N LEU A 31 8.05 5.79 -14.09
CA LEU A 31 7.05 5.55 -13.04
C LEU A 31 5.62 5.68 -13.59
N ALA A 32 5.34 6.67 -14.43
CA ALA A 32 4.02 6.84 -15.05
C ALA A 32 3.66 5.68 -15.98
N ALA A 33 4.60 5.18 -16.78
CA ALA A 33 4.36 4.04 -17.67
C ALA A 33 4.07 2.74 -16.90
N VAL A 34 4.73 2.51 -15.76
CA VAL A 34 4.44 1.37 -14.89
C VAL A 34 3.08 1.54 -14.22
N LEU A 35 2.77 2.73 -13.69
CA LEU A 35 1.48 3.00 -13.05
C LEU A 35 0.30 2.90 -14.02
N GLU A 36 0.43 3.40 -15.26
CA GLU A 36 -0.60 3.30 -16.30
C GLU A 36 -0.87 1.84 -16.71
N ARG A 37 0.17 1.00 -16.78
CA ARG A 37 0.02 -0.42 -17.11
C ARG A 37 -0.76 -1.19 -16.03
N TRP A 38 -0.57 -0.83 -14.76
CA TRP A 38 -1.25 -1.45 -13.63
C TRP A 38 -2.67 -0.90 -13.42
N LEU A 39 -2.90 0.39 -13.68
CA LEU A 39 -4.23 1.00 -13.61
C LEU A 39 -5.15 0.51 -14.75
N ASN A 40 -4.62 0.26 -15.94
CA ASN A 40 -5.41 -0.25 -17.07
C ASN A 40 -5.73 -1.76 -16.99
N SER A 41 -4.94 -2.56 -16.28
CA SER A 41 -5.28 -3.99 -16.06
C SER A 41 -6.46 -4.19 -15.09
N ALA A 42 -6.88 -3.14 -14.36
CA ALA A 42 -8.06 -3.16 -13.51
C ALA A 42 -9.38 -2.90 -14.27
N GLN A 43 -9.33 -2.62 -15.58
CA GLN A 43 -10.52 -2.40 -16.40
C GLN A 43 -10.52 -3.33 -17.62
N SER A 44 -11.12 -4.50 -17.45
CA SER A 44 -11.84 -5.17 -18.53
C SER A 44 -13.13 -5.79 -17.98
N PRO A 45 -14.28 -5.65 -18.68
CA PRO A 45 -15.60 -5.78 -18.07
C PRO A 45 -16.29 -7.13 -18.33
N SER A 46 -17.25 -7.43 -17.44
CA SER A 46 -18.44 -8.28 -17.67
C SER A 46 -18.28 -9.81 -17.65
N SER A 47 -18.89 -10.48 -16.65
CA SER A 47 -20.24 -11.08 -16.81
C SER A 47 -20.68 -11.92 -15.60
N GLU A 48 -21.99 -11.98 -15.46
CA GLU A 48 -22.86 -12.53 -14.43
C GLU A 48 -22.67 -14.01 -14.01
N THR A 49 -23.00 -14.24 -12.72
CA THR A 49 -23.80 -15.36 -12.16
C THR A 49 -23.29 -16.80 -12.25
N GLN A 50 -22.83 -17.34 -11.10
CA GLN A 50 -23.14 -18.72 -10.61
C GLN A 50 -22.60 -18.95 -9.17
N PRO A 51 -23.36 -19.59 -8.25
CA PRO A 51 -22.81 -20.30 -7.09
C PRO A 51 -23.02 -21.84 -7.23
N PRO A 52 -22.55 -22.68 -6.28
CA PRO A 52 -21.24 -22.76 -5.62
C PRO A 52 -20.60 -24.13 -5.89
N SER A 53 -19.29 -24.31 -5.65
CA SER A 53 -18.68 -25.66 -5.55
C SER A 53 -17.46 -25.64 -4.63
N SER A 54 -17.50 -26.53 -3.64
CA SER A 54 -16.43 -26.79 -2.68
C SER A 54 -15.22 -27.41 -3.36
N GLY A 55 -14.07 -26.75 -3.22
CA GLY A 55 -12.74 -27.23 -3.57
C GLY A 55 -11.75 -26.23 -2.99
N GLY A 56 -10.77 -26.70 -2.24
CA GLY A 56 -9.78 -25.85 -1.58
C GLY A 56 -8.86 -25.21 -2.61
N ASP A 57 -9.29 -24.10 -3.19
CA ASP A 57 -8.38 -23.17 -3.87
C ASP A 57 -7.88 -22.21 -2.80
N ALA A 58 -6.65 -22.44 -2.36
CA ALA A 58 -5.89 -21.43 -1.67
C ALA A 58 -5.86 -20.21 -2.60
N GLU A 59 -6.70 -19.20 -2.34
CA GLU A 59 -6.51 -17.87 -2.91
C GLU A 59 -5.05 -17.51 -2.63
N GLU A 60 -4.21 -17.55 -3.67
CA GLU A 60 -2.78 -17.31 -3.54
C GLU A 60 -2.59 -15.97 -2.83
N THR A 61 -2.05 -16.03 -1.62
CA THR A 61 -1.83 -14.86 -0.77
C THR A 61 -0.87 -13.85 -1.43
N LEU A 62 -0.13 -14.31 -2.44
CA LEU A 62 0.92 -13.61 -3.15
C LEU A 62 0.79 -13.88 -4.66
N ASP A 63 0.70 -12.82 -5.47
CA ASP A 63 0.77 -12.97 -6.93
C ASP A 63 2.23 -13.09 -7.37
N GLY A 64 2.69 -14.33 -7.60
CA GLY A 64 4.07 -14.62 -8.02
C GLY A 64 4.49 -13.94 -9.32
N ARG A 65 3.54 -13.53 -10.19
CA ARG A 65 3.86 -12.78 -11.42
C ARG A 65 4.39 -11.38 -11.11
N VAL A 66 3.93 -10.78 -10.02
CA VAL A 66 4.40 -9.45 -9.57
C VAL A 66 5.88 -9.55 -9.21
N LEU A 67 6.23 -10.55 -8.41
CA LEU A 67 7.61 -10.78 -8.00
C LEU A 67 8.50 -11.16 -9.19
N ALA A 68 8.03 -12.04 -10.08
CA ALA A 68 8.77 -12.37 -11.30
C ALA A 68 9.05 -11.14 -12.18
N ASN A 69 8.07 -10.24 -12.32
CA ASN A 69 8.24 -8.99 -13.06
C ASN A 69 9.25 -8.05 -12.37
N LEU A 70 9.25 -7.98 -11.03
CA LEU A 70 10.22 -7.19 -10.28
C LEU A 70 11.64 -7.72 -10.47
N ARG A 71 11.83 -9.04 -10.42
CA ARG A 71 13.14 -9.68 -10.69
C ARG A 71 13.61 -9.43 -12.12
N ALA A 72 12.70 -9.44 -13.10
CA ALA A 72 13.03 -9.21 -14.51
C ALA A 72 13.51 -7.77 -14.80
N LEU A 73 13.29 -6.82 -13.88
CA LEU A 73 13.77 -5.44 -13.98
C LEU A 73 15.15 -5.24 -13.37
N GLN A 74 15.70 -6.26 -12.71
CA GLN A 74 16.98 -6.18 -12.01
C GLN A 74 18.15 -6.53 -12.93
N ASP A 75 19.21 -5.74 -12.86
CA ASP A 75 20.49 -6.06 -13.49
C ASP A 75 21.22 -7.17 -12.71
N SER A 76 21.94 -8.03 -13.42
CA SER A 76 22.54 -9.25 -12.85
C SER A 76 23.62 -9.02 -11.78
N ASP A 77 24.10 -7.78 -11.61
CA ASP A 77 25.14 -7.40 -10.64
C ASP A 77 24.59 -6.76 -9.35
N GLU A 78 23.28 -6.54 -9.25
CA GLU A 78 22.63 -5.93 -8.08
C GLU A 78 22.06 -7.00 -7.11
N PRO A 79 21.92 -6.72 -5.81
CA PRO A 79 21.25 -7.60 -4.86
C PRO A 79 19.78 -7.81 -5.22
N ASP A 80 19.22 -8.99 -4.91
CA ASP A 80 17.83 -9.36 -5.22
C ASP A 80 16.82 -8.36 -4.65
N ILE A 81 16.29 -7.49 -5.51
CA ILE A 81 15.35 -6.42 -5.18
C ILE A 81 14.08 -6.99 -4.55
N VAL A 82 13.69 -8.21 -4.93
CA VAL A 82 12.53 -8.88 -4.33
C VAL A 82 12.82 -9.24 -2.88
N THR A 83 13.99 -9.80 -2.58
CA THR A 83 14.39 -10.09 -1.21
C THR A 83 14.43 -8.83 -0.35
N GLU A 84 14.98 -7.72 -0.87
CA GLU A 84 14.99 -6.43 -0.14
C GLU A 84 13.58 -5.89 0.13
N LEU A 85 12.70 -5.91 -0.87
CA LEU A 85 11.30 -5.49 -0.72
C LEU A 85 10.53 -6.37 0.28
N ILE A 86 10.80 -7.67 0.28
CA ILE A 86 10.23 -8.60 1.25
C ILE A 86 10.70 -8.25 2.66
N ASP A 87 12.01 -8.05 2.87
CA ASP A 87 12.56 -7.74 4.18
C ASP A 87 12.04 -6.40 4.71
N LEU A 88 11.98 -5.36 3.85
CA LEU A 88 11.40 -4.06 4.21
C LEU A 88 9.93 -4.19 4.61
N PHE A 89 9.14 -4.94 3.84
CA PHE A 89 7.73 -5.17 4.18
C PHE A 89 7.56 -5.91 5.50
N LEU A 90 8.34 -6.96 5.74
CA LEU A 90 8.29 -7.74 6.99
C LEU A 90 8.71 -6.92 8.21
N GLN A 91 9.60 -5.95 8.03
CA GLN A 91 10.00 -5.01 9.08
C GLN A 91 8.91 -3.95 9.38
N ASP A 92 8.27 -3.38 8.35
CA ASP A 92 7.36 -2.24 8.50
C ASP A 92 5.92 -2.63 8.83
N ALA A 93 5.42 -3.73 8.24
CA ALA A 93 4.02 -4.13 8.35
C ALA A 93 3.53 -4.36 9.80
N PRO A 94 4.31 -4.96 10.74
CA PRO A 94 3.89 -5.08 12.14
C PRO A 94 3.64 -3.73 12.82
N GLY A 95 4.42 -2.70 12.48
CA GLY A 95 4.23 -1.34 12.96
C GLY A 95 2.92 -0.73 12.45
N GLN A 96 2.60 -0.92 11.17
CA GLN A 96 1.34 -0.46 10.58
C GLN A 96 0.12 -1.17 11.17
N LEU A 97 0.18 -2.49 11.38
CA LEU A 97 -0.89 -3.23 12.06
C LEU A 97 -1.13 -2.73 13.49
N THR A 98 -0.05 -2.43 14.22
CA THR A 98 -0.15 -1.84 15.56
C THR A 98 -0.79 -0.45 15.50
N ALA A 99 -0.41 0.38 14.53
CA ALA A 99 -1.00 1.70 14.34
C ALA A 99 -2.50 1.64 14.00
N ILE A 100 -2.92 0.66 13.18
CA ILE A 100 -4.34 0.39 12.86
C ILE A 100 -5.11 0.07 14.15
N ARG A 101 -4.64 -0.88 14.97
CA ARG A 101 -5.28 -1.24 16.24
C ARG A 101 -5.43 -0.04 17.16
N GLN A 102 -4.35 0.70 17.37
CA GLN A 102 -4.36 1.86 18.26
C GLN A 102 -5.27 2.99 17.75
N ALA A 103 -5.38 3.17 16.43
CA ALA A 103 -6.30 4.15 15.85
C ALA A 103 -7.76 3.80 16.18
N ILE A 104 -8.10 2.51 16.14
CA ILE A 104 -9.44 2.01 16.48
C ILE A 104 -9.71 2.19 17.98
N GLU A 105 -8.77 1.78 18.84
CA GLU A 105 -8.89 1.94 20.30
C GLU A 105 -9.07 3.41 20.71
N ARG A 106 -8.39 4.34 20.02
CA ARG A 106 -8.48 5.78 20.28
C ARG A 106 -9.66 6.47 19.58
N GLY A 107 -10.41 5.76 18.74
CA GLY A 107 -11.46 6.37 17.91
C GLY A 107 -10.93 7.40 16.90
N ASP A 108 -9.69 7.25 16.44
CA ASP A 108 -9.05 8.17 15.48
C ASP A 108 -9.17 7.63 14.04
N ALA A 109 -10.23 8.04 13.34
CA ALA A 109 -10.52 7.57 11.99
C ALA A 109 -9.47 8.02 10.97
N HIS A 110 -8.85 9.18 11.18
CA HIS A 110 -7.83 9.70 10.29
C HIS A 110 -6.51 8.93 10.44
N ALA A 111 -6.13 8.57 11.67
CA ALA A 111 -5.00 7.66 11.90
C ALA A 111 -5.26 6.28 11.29
N LEU A 112 -6.48 5.75 11.42
CA LEU A 112 -6.88 4.47 10.80
C LEU A 112 -6.72 4.53 9.27
N GLN A 113 -7.25 5.59 8.65
CA GLN A 113 -7.14 5.79 7.20
C GLN A 113 -5.68 5.81 6.75
N ARG A 114 -4.82 6.59 7.40
CA ARG A 114 -3.41 6.72 7.00
C ARG A 114 -2.64 5.40 7.14
N ALA A 115 -2.80 4.71 8.26
CA ALA A 115 -2.10 3.45 8.52
C ALA A 115 -2.56 2.36 7.53
N ALA A 116 -3.87 2.26 7.29
CA ALA A 116 -4.43 1.36 6.28
C ALA A 116 -3.95 1.70 4.86
N HIS A 117 -3.90 2.99 4.49
CA HIS A 117 -3.39 3.42 3.18
C HIS A 117 -1.93 3.05 2.98
N SER A 118 -1.08 3.25 4.00
CA SER A 118 0.34 2.89 3.94
C SER A 118 0.53 1.38 3.76
N LEU A 119 -0.14 0.57 4.59
CA LEU A 119 -0.07 -0.89 4.50
C LEU A 119 -0.66 -1.43 3.20
N LYS A 120 -1.69 -0.79 2.64
CA LYS A 120 -2.25 -1.13 1.32
C LYS A 120 -1.19 -1.02 0.23
N GLY A 121 -0.47 0.11 0.19
CA GLY A 121 0.53 0.38 -0.85
C GLY A 121 1.67 -0.64 -0.82
N SER A 122 2.22 -0.89 0.37
CA SER A 122 3.30 -1.87 0.53
C SER A 122 2.85 -3.31 0.21
N SER A 123 1.62 -3.67 0.58
CA SER A 123 1.03 -4.97 0.22
C SER A 123 0.82 -5.13 -1.29
N ALA A 124 0.33 -4.08 -1.97
CA ALA A 124 0.08 -4.11 -3.40
C ALA A 124 1.38 -4.24 -4.22
N ASN A 125 2.47 -3.60 -3.79
CA ASN A 125 3.78 -3.69 -4.43
C ASN A 125 4.33 -5.12 -4.45
N LEU A 126 4.01 -5.93 -3.44
CA LEU A 126 4.39 -7.34 -3.38
C LEU A 126 3.38 -8.27 -4.07
N GLY A 127 2.27 -7.75 -4.61
CA GLY A 127 1.21 -8.57 -5.17
C GLY A 127 0.31 -9.24 -4.12
N ALA A 128 0.35 -8.78 -2.86
CA ALA A 128 -0.50 -9.30 -1.78
C ALA A 128 -1.93 -8.71 -1.88
N LYS A 129 -2.68 -9.16 -2.89
CA LYS A 129 -3.97 -8.59 -3.29
C LYS A 129 -5.01 -8.62 -2.17
N ARG A 130 -5.10 -9.74 -1.44
CA ARG A 130 -6.09 -9.90 -0.37
C ARG A 130 -5.84 -8.95 0.79
N LEU A 131 -4.57 -8.85 1.23
CA LEU A 131 -4.17 -7.92 2.28
C LEU A 131 -4.41 -6.46 1.86
N ALA A 132 -4.05 -6.11 0.62
CA ALA A 132 -4.32 -4.78 0.06
C ALA A 132 -5.83 -4.46 0.01
N ALA A 133 -6.68 -5.43 -0.32
CA ALA A 133 -8.14 -5.25 -0.34
C ALA A 133 -8.71 -4.99 1.07
N LEU A 134 -8.25 -5.73 2.08
CA LEU A 134 -8.66 -5.51 3.48
C LEU A 134 -8.22 -4.13 3.99
N CYS A 135 -6.99 -3.71 3.66
CA CYS A 135 -6.52 -2.36 3.95
C CYS A 135 -7.37 -1.28 3.25
N LEU A 136 -7.79 -1.51 2.00
CA LEU A 136 -8.66 -0.57 1.29
C LEU A 136 -10.01 -0.41 1.98
N GLU A 137 -10.61 -1.49 2.49
CA GLU A 137 -11.86 -1.41 3.24
C GLU A 137 -11.69 -0.63 4.55
N LEU A 138 -10.60 -0.85 5.29
CA LEU A 138 -10.28 -0.05 6.48
C LEU A 138 -10.01 1.42 6.15
N GLU A 139 -9.33 1.71 5.02
CA GLU A 139 -9.10 3.07 4.53
C GLU A 139 -10.43 3.78 4.24
N LYS A 140 -11.37 3.11 3.57
CA LYS A 140 -12.72 3.64 3.30
C LYS A 140 -13.50 3.92 4.57
N LYS A 141 -13.44 2.99 5.55
CA LYS A 141 -14.08 3.15 6.87
C LYS A 141 -13.51 4.35 7.64
N GLY A 142 -12.19 4.48 7.67
CA GLY A 142 -11.51 5.65 8.25
C GLY A 142 -11.90 6.96 7.55
N ARG A 143 -11.93 6.98 6.21
CA ARG A 143 -12.36 8.16 5.43
C ARG A 143 -13.82 8.55 5.71
N ALA A 144 -14.69 7.57 5.91
CA ALA A 144 -16.10 7.79 6.25
C ALA A 144 -16.32 8.13 7.74
N ASN A 145 -15.27 8.18 8.55
CA ASN A 145 -15.34 8.35 10.01
C ASN A 145 -16.18 7.26 10.70
N VAL A 146 -16.18 6.04 10.16
CA VAL A 146 -16.90 4.88 10.71
C VAL A 146 -15.89 3.90 11.30
N ILE A 147 -15.71 3.97 12.62
CA ILE A 147 -14.79 3.10 13.37
C ILE A 147 -15.54 1.93 14.00
N ASP A 148 -16.86 2.05 14.20
CA ASP A 148 -17.66 0.96 14.73
C ASP A 148 -17.69 -0.25 13.77
N GLY A 149 -17.53 -1.44 14.35
CA GLY A 149 -17.61 -2.70 13.61
C GLY A 149 -16.40 -3.02 12.72
N VAL A 150 -15.28 -2.29 12.84
CA VAL A 150 -14.05 -2.59 12.08
C VAL A 150 -13.19 -3.70 12.69
N ASN A 151 -13.48 -4.14 13.94
CA ASN A 151 -12.71 -5.20 14.61
C ASN A 151 -12.65 -6.50 13.80
N GLY A 152 -13.78 -6.92 13.21
CA GLY A 152 -13.80 -8.11 12.36
C GLY A 152 -12.98 -7.98 11.06
N LEU A 153 -12.80 -6.75 10.55
CA LEU A 153 -11.91 -6.49 9.42
C LEU A 153 -10.44 -6.54 9.84
N VAL A 154 -10.12 -6.07 11.05
CA VAL A 154 -8.76 -6.12 11.60
C VAL A 154 -8.33 -7.56 11.91
N GLU A 155 -9.21 -8.38 12.49
CA GLU A 155 -8.92 -9.81 12.70
C GLU A 155 -8.65 -10.54 11.38
N GLN A 156 -9.42 -10.23 10.33
CA GLN A 156 -9.17 -10.75 8.98
C GLN A 156 -7.84 -10.26 8.42
N LEU A 157 -7.53 -8.98 8.59
CA LEU A 157 -6.27 -8.38 8.13
C LEU A 157 -5.06 -9.05 8.79
N GLU A 158 -5.12 -9.30 10.09
CA GLU A 158 -4.04 -9.93 10.84
C GLU A 158 -3.84 -11.40 10.45
N THR A 159 -4.94 -12.12 10.30
CA THR A 159 -4.93 -13.51 9.83
C THR A 159 -4.28 -13.60 8.45
N GLU A 160 -4.67 -12.69 7.55
CA GLU A 160 -4.11 -12.62 6.20
C GLU A 160 -2.63 -12.22 6.21
N PHE A 161 -2.24 -11.27 7.06
CA PHE A 161 -0.83 -10.90 7.22
C PHE A 161 0.02 -12.08 7.69
N GLN A 162 -0.48 -12.91 8.63
CA GLN A 162 0.26 -14.09 9.07
C GLN A 162 0.42 -15.14 7.96
N ARG A 163 -0.58 -15.30 7.09
CA ARG A 163 -0.48 -16.16 5.89
C ARG A 163 0.54 -15.60 4.91
N LEU A 164 0.46 -14.30 4.63
CA LEU A 164 1.38 -13.61 3.72
C LEU A 164 2.82 -13.70 4.22
N ARG A 165 3.05 -13.45 5.50
CA ARG A 165 4.39 -13.54 6.10
C ARG A 165 5.04 -14.89 5.84
N ARG A 166 4.32 -16.00 6.05
CA ARG A 166 4.83 -17.35 5.77
C ARG A 166 5.15 -17.57 4.28
N ALA A 167 4.28 -17.05 3.40
CA ALA A 167 4.52 -17.14 1.96
C ALA A 167 5.76 -16.35 1.55
N LEU A 168 5.93 -15.12 2.06
CA LEU A 168 7.11 -14.29 1.80
C LEU A 168 8.40 -14.89 2.37
N GLU A 169 8.36 -15.44 3.58
CA GLU A 169 9.50 -16.15 4.20
C GLU A 169 9.92 -17.38 3.39
N THR A 170 8.96 -18.06 2.74
CA THR A 170 9.23 -19.18 1.83
C THR A 170 9.84 -18.70 0.53
N GLU A 171 9.27 -17.66 -0.09
CA GLU A 171 9.76 -17.05 -1.33
C GLU A 171 11.20 -16.52 -1.18
N ARG A 172 11.52 -15.96 -0.01
CA ARG A 172 12.88 -15.49 0.32
C ARG A 172 13.90 -16.63 0.36
N GLN A 173 13.48 -17.84 0.71
CA GLN A 173 14.37 -19.02 0.80
C GLN A 173 14.50 -19.77 -0.53
N THR A 174 13.53 -19.65 -1.42
CA THR A 174 13.56 -20.28 -2.75
C THR A 174 14.40 -19.54 -3.79
N THR A 175 14.98 -18.39 -3.42
CA THR A 175 15.91 -17.67 -4.29
C THR A 175 17.34 -18.16 -4.01
N PRO A 176 17.94 -19.02 -4.86
CA PRO A 176 19.35 -19.36 -4.70
C PRO A 176 20.23 -18.14 -4.99
N CYS A 177 21.24 -17.92 -4.14
CA CYS A 177 22.34 -16.99 -4.37
C CYS A 177 23.06 -17.20 -5.71
#